data_AF-A0A562JCU3-F1
#
_entry.id   AF-A0A562JCU3-F1
#
_cell.length_a   1.000
_cell.length_b   1.000
_cell.length_c   1.000
_cell.angle_alpha   90.00
_cell.angle_beta   90.00
_cell.angle_gamma   90.00
#
_symmetry.space_group_name_H-M   'P 1'
#
loop_
_entity.id
_entity.type
_entity.pdbx_description
1 polymer ?
#
loop_
_entity_poly.entity_id
_entity_poly.type
_entity_poly.pdbx_seq_one_letter_code
_entity_poly.pdbx_strand_id
1 'polypeptide(L)'
;MKEINPFYRSIKWKSKREKILRRDEYLCRECKRYGKSTTATVIHHVFPLEHFPQYSMKSSNLYSCCNTCHNSFHDRDSHELTEKGKQLLERLKSEIVE
;
A
#
# COMPACT_ATOMS: atom_id res chain seq x y z
N MET A 1 -4.45 20.68 12.25
CA MET A 1 -3.49 19.55 12.11
C MET A 1 -4.27 18.35 11.60
N LYS A 2 -3.82 17.65 10.55
CA LYS A 2 -4.46 16.39 10.14
C LYS A 2 -4.22 15.36 11.26
N GLU A 3 -5.30 14.80 11.80
CA GLU A 3 -5.23 13.78 12.84
C GLU A 3 -4.57 12.52 12.28
N ILE A 4 -3.55 12.00 12.97
CA ILE A 4 -2.83 10.80 12.52
C ILE A 4 -3.63 9.59 13.02
N ASN A 5 -4.17 8.80 12.09
CA ASN A 5 -4.93 7.60 12.41
C ASN A 5 -4.14 6.69 13.39
N PRO A 6 -4.70 6.36 14.58
CA PRO A 6 -4.02 5.56 15.62
C PRO A 6 -3.47 4.22 15.12
N PHE A 7 -4.07 3.64 14.08
CA PHE A 7 -3.60 2.43 13.41
C PHE A 7 -2.11 2.51 13.08
N TYR A 8 -1.67 3.61 12.45
CA TYR A 8 -0.30 3.80 12.00
C TYR A 8 0.70 4.01 13.14
N ARG A 9 0.22 4.38 14.34
CA ARG A 9 1.06 4.53 15.54
C ARG A 9 1.27 3.22 16.28
N SER A 10 0.41 2.22 16.04
CA SER A 10 0.44 0.95 16.76
C SER A 10 1.74 0.16 16.54
N ILE A 11 2.21 -0.53 17.59
CA ILE A 11 3.40 -1.40 17.52
C ILE A 11 3.16 -2.54 16.52
N LYS A 12 1.93 -3.08 16.50
CA LYS A 12 1.51 -4.14 15.57
C LYS A 12 1.71 -3.71 14.11
N TRP A 13 1.24 -2.52 13.74
CA TRP A 13 1.43 -1.99 12.40
C TRP A 13 2.91 -1.77 12.08
N LYS A 14 3.67 -1.13 12.97
CA LYS A 14 5.11 -0.88 12.74
C LYS A 14 5.87 -2.18 12.48
N SER A 15 5.63 -3.22 13.28
CA SER A 15 6.21 -4.56 13.08
C SER A 15 5.77 -5.20 11.77
N LYS A 16 4.48 -5.10 11.42
CA LYS A 16 3.95 -5.62 10.15
C LYS A 16 4.57 -4.91 8.94
N ARG A 17 4.62 -3.58 8.95
CA ARG A 17 5.24 -2.75 7.92
C ARG A 17 6.67 -3.21 7.64
N GLU A 18 7.47 -3.38 8.68
CA GLU A 18 8.86 -3.84 8.55
C GLU A 18 8.97 -5.24 7.93
N LYS A 19 8.08 -6.17 8.30
CA LYS A 19 8.02 -7.51 7.69
C LYS A 19 7.67 -7.45 6.20
N ILE A 20 6.73 -6.58 5.82
CA ILE A 20 6.32 -6.42 4.42
C ILE A 20 7.43 -5.77 3.58
N LEU A 21 8.12 -4.75 4.10
CA LEU A 21 9.26 -4.15 3.40
C LEU A 21 10.38 -5.18 3.19
N ARG A 22 10.69 -6.01 4.20
CA ARG A 22 11.65 -7.12 4.05
C ARG A 22 11.23 -8.14 3.01
N ARG A 23 9.95 -8.57 3.01
CA ARG A 23 9.39 -9.49 2.00
C ARG A 23 9.64 -8.96 0.59
N ASP A 24 9.48 -7.67 0.40
CA ASP A 24 9.62 -7.01 -0.90
C ASP A 24 11.06 -6.55 -1.18
N GLU A 25 12.05 -7.03 -0.44
CA GLU A 25 13.48 -6.69 -0.58
C GLU A 25 13.74 -5.18 -0.46
N TYR A 26 12.86 -4.46 0.23
CA TYR A 26 12.82 -3.00 0.30
C TYR A 26 12.70 -2.32 -1.09
N LEU A 27 12.17 -3.04 -2.09
CA LEU A 27 11.96 -2.53 -3.44
C LEU A 27 10.48 -2.19 -3.69
N CYS A 28 10.27 -1.11 -4.43
CA CYS A 28 8.95 -0.72 -4.90
C CYS A 28 8.43 -1.77 -5.88
N ARG A 29 7.35 -2.45 -5.48
CA ARG A 29 6.73 -3.52 -6.27
C ARG A 29 6.22 -3.01 -7.62
N GLU A 30 5.73 -1.76 -7.67
CA GLU A 30 5.24 -1.18 -8.93
C GLU A 30 6.40 -0.84 -9.89
N CYS A 31 7.47 -0.20 -9.41
CA CYS A 31 8.66 0.05 -10.22
C CYS A 31 9.30 -1.25 -10.74
N LYS A 32 9.36 -2.30 -9.91
CA LYS A 32 9.93 -3.60 -10.27
C LYS A 32 9.21 -4.22 -11.48
N ARG A 33 7.89 -4.01 -11.63
CA ARG A 33 7.12 -4.47 -12.82
C ARG A 33 7.60 -3.86 -14.13
N TYR A 34 8.25 -2.70 -14.07
CA TYR A 34 8.81 -1.99 -15.23
C TYR A 34 10.33 -2.10 -15.30
N GLY A 35 10.93 -3.09 -14.63
CA GLY A 35 12.38 -3.32 -14.64
C GLY A 35 13.19 -2.29 -13.85
N LYS A 36 12.55 -1.50 -12.97
CA LYS A 36 13.22 -0.46 -12.18
C LYS A 36 13.46 -0.91 -10.73
N SER A 37 14.68 -0.71 -10.25
CA SER A 37 15.07 -0.95 -8.86
C SER A 37 14.96 0.34 -8.04
N THR A 38 13.74 0.69 -7.62
CA THR A 38 13.48 1.86 -6.76
C THR A 38 13.20 1.41 -5.33
N THR A 39 13.81 2.06 -4.34
CA THR A 39 13.55 1.77 -2.92
C THR A 39 12.08 2.04 -2.54
N ALA A 40 11.48 1.11 -1.81
CA ALA A 40 10.18 1.30 -1.19
C ALA A 40 10.32 2.09 0.13
N THR A 41 9.53 3.16 0.25
CA THR A 41 9.51 4.05 1.43
C THR A 41 8.20 3.94 2.21
N VAL A 42 7.13 3.48 1.56
CA VAL A 42 5.77 3.44 2.10
C VAL A 42 5.09 2.12 1.75
N ILE A 43 4.13 1.71 2.58
CA ILE A 43 3.22 0.61 2.29
C ILE A 43 1.88 1.23 1.90
N HIS A 44 1.41 0.90 0.70
CA HIS A 44 0.09 1.25 0.22
C HIS A 44 -0.91 0.14 0.61
N HIS A 45 -2.09 0.54 1.10
CA HIS A 45 -3.23 -0.35 1.30
C HIS A 45 -4.02 -0.44 -0.01
N VAL A 46 -3.97 -1.59 -0.68
CA VAL A 46 -4.60 -1.78 -2.01
C VAL A 46 -6.11 -1.62 -1.94
N PHE A 47 -6.75 -2.28 -0.96
CA PHE A 47 -8.06 -1.92 -0.44
C PHE A 47 -7.88 -0.89 0.67
N PRO A 48 -8.42 0.34 0.51
CA PRO A 48 -8.24 1.43 1.46
C PRO A 48 -8.66 1.05 2.88
N LEU A 49 -7.85 1.47 3.86
CA LEU A 49 -8.07 1.17 5.27
C LEU A 49 -9.44 1.68 5.78
N GLU A 50 -9.88 2.84 5.29
CA GLU A 50 -11.11 3.51 5.73
C GLU A 50 -12.38 2.71 5.36
N HIS A 51 -12.35 2.02 4.21
CA HIS A 51 -13.49 1.24 3.71
C HIS A 51 -13.38 -0.25 4.03
N PHE A 52 -12.16 -0.77 4.17
CA PHE A 52 -11.90 -2.20 4.34
C PHE A 52 -10.96 -2.51 5.51
N PRO A 53 -11.32 -2.14 6.76
CA PRO A 53 -10.48 -2.35 7.93
C PRO A 53 -10.15 -3.82 8.20
N GLN A 54 -10.99 -4.76 7.75
CA GLN A 54 -10.77 -6.20 7.84
C GLN A 54 -9.52 -6.67 7.06
N TYR A 55 -9.08 -5.93 6.03
CA TYR A 55 -7.88 -6.25 5.25
C TYR A 55 -6.64 -5.47 5.70
N SER A 56 -6.74 -4.65 6.75
CA SER A 56 -5.69 -3.71 7.20
C SER A 56 -4.33 -4.35 7.49
N MET A 57 -4.30 -5.61 7.92
CA MET A 57 -3.11 -6.36 8.30
C MET A 57 -2.81 -7.55 7.37
N LYS A 58 -3.61 -7.76 6.32
CA LYS A 58 -3.46 -8.88 5.37
C LYS A 58 -2.27 -8.60 4.45
N SER A 59 -1.32 -9.53 4.36
CA SER A 59 -0.08 -9.31 3.62
C SER A 59 -0.29 -9.03 2.13
N SER A 60 -1.29 -9.65 1.50
CA SER A 60 -1.65 -9.41 0.09
C SER A 60 -2.21 -8.01 -0.14
N ASN A 61 -2.84 -7.40 0.88
CA ASN A 61 -3.36 -6.03 0.83
C ASN A 61 -2.28 -4.95 1.06
N LEU A 62 -1.07 -5.35 1.45
CA LEU A 62 0.03 -4.44 1.79
C LEU A 62 1.08 -4.43 0.68
N TYR A 63 1.17 -3.30 -0.01
CA TYR A 63 1.93 -3.15 -1.24
C TYR A 63 3.08 -2.14 -1.10
N SER A 64 4.33 -2.62 -1.08
CA SER A 64 5.51 -1.76 -0.91
C SER A 64 5.77 -0.87 -2.12
N CYS A 65 5.85 0.45 -1.88
CA CYS A 65 5.96 1.48 -2.91
C CYS A 65 6.97 2.57 -2.55
N CYS A 66 7.51 3.23 -3.58
CA CYS A 66 8.08 4.57 -3.42
C CYS A 66 6.95 5.60 -3.32
N ASN A 67 7.26 6.79 -2.79
CA ASN A 67 6.26 7.86 -2.65
C ASN A 67 5.62 8.28 -3.99
N THR A 68 6.38 8.26 -5.09
CA THR A 68 5.85 8.61 -6.42
C THR A 68 4.76 7.62 -6.87
N CYS A 69 5.01 6.32 -6.73
CA CYS A 69 4.01 5.30 -7.07
C CYS A 69 2.80 5.38 -6.13
N HIS A 70 3.05 5.52 -4.82
CA HIS A 70 1.98 5.66 -3.83
C HIS A 70 1.04 6.82 -4.17
N ASN A 71 1.59 8.00 -4.44
CA ASN A 71 0.79 9.17 -4.79
C ASN A 71 0.08 9.01 -6.14
N SER A 72 0.64 8.24 -7.08
CA SER A 72 -0.03 7.98 -8.37
C SER A 72 -1.29 7.12 -8.26
N PHE A 73 -1.51 6.44 -7.13
CA PHE A 73 -2.71 5.62 -6.91
C PHE A 73 -3.89 6.40 -6.35
N HIS A 74 -3.66 7.61 -5.83
CA HIS A 74 -4.69 8.44 -5.21
C HIS A 74 -4.80 9.79 -5.90
N ASP A 75 -6.03 10.26 -6.04
CA ASP A 75 -6.30 11.63 -6.42
C ASP A 75 -5.85 12.57 -5.30
N ARG A 76 -5.20 13.69 -5.65
CA ARG A 76 -4.56 14.56 -4.67
C ARG A 76 -5.58 15.25 -3.75
N ASP A 77 -6.74 15.56 -4.30
CA ASP A 77 -7.74 16.38 -3.63
C ASP A 77 -8.75 15.51 -2.89
N SER A 78 -9.30 14.50 -3.56
CA SER A 78 -10.32 13.61 -3.00
C SER A 78 -9.75 12.42 -2.23
N HIS A 79 -8.47 12.07 -2.42
CA HIS A 79 -7.85 10.82 -1.91
C HIS A 79 -8.47 9.52 -2.46
N GLU A 80 -9.44 9.63 -3.37
CA GLU A 80 -10.02 8.49 -4.07
C GLU A 80 -8.99 7.78 -4.95
N LEU A 81 -9.22 6.51 -5.26
CA LEU A 81 -8.34 5.77 -6.16
C LEU A 81 -8.39 6.35 -7.57
N THR A 82 -7.21 6.65 -8.13
CA THR A 82 -7.06 6.95 -9.56
C THR A 82 -7.32 5.70 -10.39
N GLU A 83 -7.42 5.83 -11.71
CA GLU A 83 -7.50 4.67 -12.61
C GLU A 83 -6.34 3.69 -12.41
N LYS A 84 -5.14 4.20 -12.13
CA LYS A 84 -3.99 3.35 -11.81
C LYS A 84 -4.15 2.61 -10.47
N GLY A 85 -4.71 3.28 -9.47
CA GLY A 85 -5.06 2.66 -8.18
C GLY A 85 -6.10 1.55 -8.35
N LYS A 86 -7.15 1.80 -9.14
CA LYS A 86 -8.18 0.80 -9.46
C LYS A 86 -7.61 -0.41 -10.22
N GLN A 87 -6.71 -0.18 -11.19
CA GLN A 87 -6.02 -1.27 -11.89
C GLN A 87 -5.14 -2.11 -10.96
N LEU A 88 -4.48 -1.49 -9.98
CA LEU A 88 -3.72 -2.21 -8.95
C LEU A 88 -4.66 -3.07 -8.10
N LEU A 89 -5.80 -2.51 -7.67
CA LEU A 89 -6.81 -3.20 -6.89
C LEU A 89 -7.34 -4.42 -7.63
N GLU A 90 -7.79 -4.26 -8.88
CA GLU A 90 -8.35 -5.36 -9.66
C GLU A 90 -7.33 -6.49 -9.84
N ARG A 91 -6.05 -6.17 -10.08
CA ARG A 91 -4.98 -7.17 -10.23
C ARG A 91 -4.78 -8.03 -8.98
N LEU A 92 -4.98 -7.47 -7.79
CA LEU A 92 -4.69 -8.13 -6.51
C LEU A 92 -5.95 -8.60 -5.78
N LYS A 93 -7.13 -8.33 -6.34
CA LYS A 93 -8.42 -8.54 -5.68
C LYS A 93 -8.63 -9.98 -5.23
N SER A 94 -8.37 -10.97 -6.09
CA SER A 94 -8.54 -12.38 -5.75
C SER A 94 -7.66 -12.78 -4.56
N GLU A 95 -6.38 -12.43 -4.58
CA GLU A 95 -5.41 -12.71 -3.50
C GLU A 95 -5.74 -12.01 -2.17
N ILE A 96 -6.49 -10.91 -2.23
CA ILE A 96 -6.88 -10.15 -1.03
C ILE A 96 -8.20 -10.64 -0.45
N VAL A 97 -9.12 -11.15 -1.27
CA VAL A 97 -10.45 -11.58 -0.80
C VAL A 97 -10.49 -13.05 -0.40
N GLU A 98 -9.58 -13.89 -0.92
CA GLU A 98 -9.40 -15.30 -0.53
C GLU A 98 -8.83 -15.48 0.87
#